data_AF-A0A803KZC4-F1
#
_entry.id   AF-A0A803KZC4-F1
#
_cell.length_a   1.000
_cell.length_b   1.000
_cell.length_c   1.000
_cell.angle_alpha   90.00
_cell.angle_beta   90.00
_cell.angle_gamma   90.00
#
_symmetry.space_group_name_H-M   'P 1'
#
loop_
_entity.id
_entity.type
_entity.pdbx_description
1 polymer ?
#
loop_
_entity_poly.entity_id
_entity_poly.type
_entity_poly.pdbx_seq_one_letter_code
_entity_poly.pdbx_strand_id
1 'polypeptide(L)'
;MAQHYPNLVGSLVVSGSVDALTESISSGCLERIGFASWTDFLMPDNAQGAKVLLDIGSYDLPWMPDFFYKHYCQIMFSNRKERVELLEALVVKDEDAHNHQFQQ
;
A
#
# COMPACT_ATOMS: atom_id res chain seq x y z
N MET A 1 -6.41 -16.88 21.35
CA MET A 1 -7.29 -17.99 20.92
C MET A 1 -6.55 -19.00 20.04
N ALA A 2 -6.09 -18.63 18.84
CA ALA A 2 -5.40 -19.56 17.92
C ALA A 2 -4.11 -20.19 18.51
N GLN A 3 -3.29 -19.43 19.23
CA GLN A 3 -2.07 -19.95 19.88
C GLN A 3 -2.34 -20.95 21.02
N HIS A 4 -3.49 -20.87 21.69
CA HIS A 4 -3.81 -21.70 22.85
C HIS A 4 -4.63 -22.95 22.50
N TYR A 5 -5.28 -22.99 21.33
CA TYR A 5 -6.10 -24.11 20.88
C TYR A 5 -5.90 -24.38 19.37
N PRO A 6 -4.72 -24.89 18.97
CA PRO A 6 -4.36 -25.09 17.56
C PRO A 6 -5.28 -26.09 16.85
N ASN A 7 -5.89 -27.03 17.58
CA ASN A 7 -6.78 -28.05 17.02
C ASN A 7 -8.22 -27.53 16.76
N LEU A 8 -8.55 -26.33 17.25
CA LEU A 8 -9.91 -25.77 17.16
C LEU A 8 -10.06 -24.77 16.01
N VAL A 9 -8.95 -24.26 15.47
CA VAL A 9 -8.94 -23.24 14.41
C VAL A 9 -8.49 -23.89 13.11
N GLY A 10 -9.44 -24.53 12.41
CA GLY A 10 -9.16 -25.20 11.11
C GLY A 10 -8.74 -24.23 10.00
N SER A 11 -9.18 -22.97 10.08
CA SER A 11 -8.79 -21.88 9.18
C SER A 11 -9.10 -20.52 9.81
N LEU A 12 -8.19 -19.56 9.68
CA LEU A 12 -8.42 -18.17 10.06
C LEU A 12 -8.69 -17.35 8.78
N VAL A 13 -9.86 -16.73 8.68
CA VAL A 13 -10.18 -15.76 7.62
C VAL A 13 -10.19 -14.38 8.27
N VAL A 14 -9.20 -13.56 7.92
CA VAL A 14 -9.17 -12.14 8.33
C VAL A 14 -9.74 -11.34 7.17
N SER A 15 -10.95 -10.81 7.36
CA SER A 15 -11.56 -9.86 6.44
C SER A 15 -11.63 -8.51 7.15
N GLY A 16 -10.72 -7.62 6.81
CA GLY A 16 -10.75 -6.22 7.23
C GLY A 16 -10.31 -5.36 6.04
N SER A 17 -11.24 -4.61 5.46
CA SER A 17 -10.91 -3.51 4.58
C SER A 17 -10.63 -2.28 5.43
N VAL A 18 -9.58 -1.55 5.09
CA VAL A 18 -9.39 -0.20 5.63
C VAL A 18 -10.40 0.70 4.94
N ASP A 19 -11.38 1.22 5.69
CA ASP A 19 -12.47 2.04 5.14
C ASP A 19 -11.96 3.42 4.65
N ALA A 20 -10.96 3.98 5.32
CA ALA A 20 -10.28 5.20 4.90
C ALA A 20 -8.81 5.13 5.32
N LEU A 21 -7.92 5.60 4.44
CA LEU A 21 -6.50 5.66 4.72
C LEU A 21 -6.22 6.94 5.51
N THR A 22 -6.24 6.84 6.84
CA THR A 22 -6.08 8.03 7.69
C THR A 22 -4.62 8.46 7.80
N GLU A 23 -4.36 9.67 8.33
CA GLU A 23 -3.00 10.19 8.57
C GLU A 23 -2.19 9.26 9.51
N SER A 24 -2.80 8.80 10.61
CA SER A 24 -2.15 7.88 11.55
C SER A 24 -1.83 6.50 10.93
N ILE A 25 -2.74 5.94 10.13
CA ILE A 25 -2.51 4.70 9.39
C ILE A 25 -1.41 4.89 8.33
N SER A 26 -1.48 5.99 7.58
CA SER A 26 -0.51 6.34 6.54
C SER A 26 0.88 6.47 7.11
N SER A 27 1.05 7.28 8.15
CA SER A 27 2.35 7.51 8.81
C SER A 27 2.93 6.21 9.37
N GLY A 28 2.13 5.40 10.05
CA GLY A 28 2.58 4.10 10.56
C GLY A 28 2.96 3.10 9.46
N CYS A 29 2.23 3.08 8.35
CA CYS A 29 2.58 2.24 7.20
C CYS A 29 3.86 2.73 6.50
N LEU A 30 3.94 4.03 6.21
CA LEU A 30 5.07 4.69 5.54
C LEU A 30 6.37 4.54 6.33
N GLU A 31 6.33 4.68 7.66
CA GLU A 31 7.47 4.45 8.54
C GLU A 31 7.98 3.00 8.45
N ARG A 32 7.06 2.01 8.40
CA ARG A 32 7.43 0.58 8.30
C ARG A 32 8.07 0.23 6.96
N ILE A 33 7.68 0.89 5.88
CA ILE A 33 8.28 0.69 4.55
C ILE A 33 9.49 1.59 4.28
N GLY A 34 9.75 2.59 5.13
CA GLY A 34 10.89 3.51 5.04
C GLY A 34 10.71 4.68 4.08
N PHE A 35 9.47 5.09 3.81
CA PHE A 35 9.15 6.22 2.93
C PHE A 35 8.54 7.40 3.70
N ALA A 36 8.72 8.62 3.20
CA ALA A 36 8.16 9.82 3.83
C ALA A 36 6.76 10.18 3.30
N SER A 37 6.44 9.82 2.06
CA SER A 37 5.16 10.11 1.44
C SER A 37 4.68 8.95 0.56
N TRP A 38 3.35 8.84 0.39
CA TRP A 38 2.75 7.90 -0.56
C TRP A 38 3.15 8.21 -2.00
N THR A 39 3.38 9.48 -2.31
CA THR A 39 3.83 9.94 -3.62
C THR A 39 5.20 9.37 -3.97
N ASP A 40 6.15 9.43 -3.03
CA ASP A 40 7.50 8.90 -3.24
C ASP A 40 7.51 7.38 -3.43
N PHE A 41 6.61 6.67 -2.74
CA PHE A 41 6.49 5.22 -2.85
C PHE A 41 5.72 4.78 -4.10
N LEU A 42 4.51 5.32 -4.33
CA LEU A 42 3.57 4.86 -5.35
C LEU A 42 3.78 5.52 -6.73
N MET A 43 4.52 6.62 -6.80
CA MET A 43 4.86 7.30 -8.07
C MET A 43 6.37 7.34 -8.29
N PRO A 44 7.04 6.18 -8.47
CA PRO A 44 8.47 6.14 -8.71
C PRO A 44 8.86 6.78 -10.05
N ASP A 45 9.92 7.58 -10.03
CA ASP A 45 10.45 8.33 -11.20
C ASP A 45 11.49 7.51 -11.98
N ASN A 46 11.98 6.43 -11.38
CA ASN A 46 13.09 5.66 -11.88
C ASN A 46 12.81 4.15 -11.76
N ALA A 47 13.55 3.36 -12.54
CA ALA A 47 13.39 1.91 -12.59
C ALA A 47 13.72 1.22 -11.25
N GLN A 48 14.61 1.79 -10.44
CA GLN A 48 14.92 1.24 -9.12
C GLN A 48 13.76 1.42 -8.14
N GLY A 49 13.10 2.58 -8.15
CA GLY A 49 11.89 2.84 -7.38
C GLY A 49 10.75 1.94 -7.81
N ALA A 50 10.58 1.70 -9.11
CA ALA A 50 9.59 0.74 -9.62
C ALA A 50 9.88 -0.70 -9.15
N LYS A 51 11.16 -1.08 -9.04
CA LYS A 51 11.56 -2.37 -8.47
C LYS A 51 11.21 -2.45 -6.99
N VAL A 52 11.54 -1.43 -6.20
CA VAL A 52 11.23 -1.38 -4.77
C VAL A 52 9.71 -1.41 -4.52
N LEU A 53 8.92 -0.68 -5.32
CA LEU A 53 7.46 -0.71 -5.27
C LEU A 53 6.93 -2.13 -5.48
N LEU A 54 7.43 -2.84 -6.50
CA LEU A 54 6.98 -4.19 -6.82
C LEU A 54 7.43 -5.21 -5.77
N ASP A 55 8.62 -5.03 -5.19
CA ASP A 55 9.19 -5.89 -4.15
C ASP A 55 8.41 -5.75 -2.82
N ILE A 56 8.04 -4.52 -2.44
CA ILE A 56 7.22 -4.28 -1.24
C ILE A 56 5.76 -4.67 -1.46
N GLY A 57 5.22 -4.40 -2.65
CA GLY A 57 3.80 -4.64 -2.97
C GLY A 57 3.45 -6.09 -3.30
N SER A 58 4.44 -6.93 -3.61
CA SER A 58 4.22 -8.32 -4.03
C SER A 58 4.82 -9.28 -3.01
N TYR A 59 4.07 -10.33 -2.65
CA TYR A 59 4.53 -11.34 -1.69
C TYR A 59 5.71 -12.17 -2.21
N ASP A 60 5.76 -12.43 -3.51
CA ASP A 60 6.86 -13.19 -4.14
C ASP A 60 6.94 -12.83 -5.63
N LEU A 61 7.71 -11.79 -5.95
CA LEU A 61 7.84 -11.33 -7.34
C LEU A 61 8.87 -12.21 -8.08
N PRO A 62 8.53 -12.81 -9.24
CA PRO A 62 9.53 -13.52 -10.03
C PRO A 62 10.63 -12.56 -10.50
N TRP A 63 11.83 -13.09 -10.72
CA TRP A 63 12.93 -12.31 -11.27
C TRP A 63 12.55 -11.70 -12.63
N MET A 64 12.65 -10.37 -12.74
CA MET A 64 12.40 -9.62 -13.97
C MET A 64 13.66 -8.88 -14.42
N PRO A 65 13.91 -8.77 -15.74
CA PRO A 65 15.01 -7.99 -16.26
C PRO A 65 14.86 -6.48 -16.02
N ASP A 66 15.96 -5.73 -15.93
CA ASP A 66 15.96 -4.29 -15.66
C ASP A 66 15.17 -3.45 -16.68
N PHE A 67 15.10 -3.91 -17.94
CA PHE A 67 14.32 -3.21 -18.97
C PHE A 67 12.81 -3.24 -18.67
N PHE A 68 12.32 -4.26 -17.99
CA PHE A 68 10.91 -4.38 -17.62
C PHE A 68 10.53 -3.26 -16.66
N TYR A 69 11.33 -3.02 -15.61
CA TYR A 69 11.07 -1.95 -14.65
C TYR A 69 11.14 -0.56 -15.31
N LYS A 70 12.06 -0.37 -16.27
CA LYS A 70 12.14 0.88 -17.04
C LYS A 70 10.89 1.12 -17.89
N HIS A 71 10.40 0.09 -18.59
CA HIS A 71 9.17 0.19 -19.37
C HIS A 71 7.92 0.31 -18.50
N TYR A 72 7.85 -0.45 -17.41
CA TYR A 72 6.80 -0.33 -16.41
C TYR A 72 6.68 1.12 -15.92
N CYS A 73 7.80 1.74 -15.53
CA CYS A 73 7.84 3.13 -15.07
C CYS A 73 7.36 4.13 -16.14
N GLN A 74 7.70 3.88 -17.41
CA GLN A 74 7.30 4.75 -18.53
C GLN A 74 5.81 4.62 -18.90
N ILE A 75 5.25 3.41 -18.83
CA ILE A 75 3.90 3.12 -19.32
C ILE A 75 2.87 3.32 -18.21
N MET A 76 3.16 2.84 -16.99
CA MET A 76 2.16 2.77 -15.93
C MET A 76 1.84 4.12 -15.32
N PHE A 77 2.78 5.08 -15.33
CA PHE A 77 2.66 6.36 -14.65
C PHE A 77 2.40 7.54 -15.60
N SER A 78 1.49 7.37 -16.56
CA SER A 78 0.91 8.50 -17.30
C SER A 78 0.12 9.43 -16.36
N ASN A 79 -0.14 10.67 -16.79
CA ASN A 79 -0.94 11.65 -16.02
C ASN A 79 -0.40 11.91 -14.61
N ARG A 80 0.93 12.05 -14.50
CA ARG A 80 1.65 12.11 -13.23
C ARG A 80 1.08 13.13 -12.25
N LYS A 81 0.79 14.35 -12.74
CA LYS A 81 0.26 15.43 -11.92
C LYS A 81 -1.08 15.08 -11.28
N GLU A 82 -2.03 14.59 -12.09
CA GLU A 82 -3.37 14.21 -11.61
C GLU A 82 -3.29 13.06 -10.59
N ARG A 83 -2.39 12.10 -10.81
CA ARG A 83 -2.20 10.99 -9.87
C ARG A 83 -1.58 11.42 -8.56
N VAL A 84 -0.66 12.38 -8.57
CA VAL A 84 -0.11 12.97 -7.34
C VAL A 84 -1.22 13.64 -6.54
N GLU A 85 -2.05 14.47 -7.19
CA GLU A 85 -3.19 15.12 -6.53
C GLU A 85 -4.18 14.10 -5.95
N LEU A 86 -4.43 12.99 -6.66
CA LEU A 86 -5.27 11.90 -6.15
C LEU A 86 -4.64 11.17 -4.96
N LEU A 87 -3.31 10.98 -4.94
CA LEU A 87 -2.61 10.35 -3.83
C LEU A 87 -2.57 11.25 -2.59
N GLU A 88 -2.47 12.56 -2.77
CA GLU A 88 -2.60 13.53 -1.69
C GLU A 88 -4.03 13.52 -1.12
N ALA A 89 -5.05 13.41 -2.00
CA ALA A 89 -6.45 13.30 -1.58
C ALA A 89 -6.84 11.93 -1.00
N LEU A 90 -6.01 10.90 -1.19
CA LEU A 90 -6.24 9.55 -0.65
C LEU A 90 -6.11 9.52 0.88
N VAL A 91 -5.25 10.38 1.43
CA VAL A 91 -5.03 10.47 2.88
C VAL A 91 -6.08 11.37 3.50
N VAL A 92 -6.88 10.80 4.39
CA VAL A 92 -7.93 11.53 5.12
C VAL A 92 -7.42 11.89 6.51
N LYS A 93 -7.78 13.07 7.02
CA LYS A 93 -7.47 13.43 8.40
C LYS A 93 -8.12 12.46 9.36
N ASP A 94 -7.43 12.13 10.45
CA ASP A 94 -7.98 11.22 11.47
C ASP A 94 -9.32 11.73 12.05
N GLU A 95 -9.52 13.05 12.09
CA GLU A 95 -10.77 13.70 12.55
C GLU A 95 -11.96 13.49 11.61
N ASP A 96 -11.70 13.35 10.30
CA ASP A 96 -12.70 13.22 9.25
C ASP A 96 -13.06 11.74 8.97
N ALA A 97 -12.26 10.81 9.50
CA ALA A 97 -12.48 9.38 9.38
C ALA A 97 -13.68 8.95 10.26
N HIS A 98 -14.88 8.99 9.68
CA HIS A 98 -16.08 8.57 10.37
C HIS A 98 -16.04 7.05 10.59
N ASN A 99 -16.03 6.63 11.85
CA ASN A 99 -16.20 5.24 12.25
C ASN A 99 -17.60 4.76 11.83
N HIS A 100 -17.75 4.25 10.60
CA HIS A 100 -18.83 3.34 10.30
C HIS A 100 -18.51 2.03 11.02
N GLN A 101 -18.81 1.98 12.32
CA GLN A 101 -18.88 0.72 13.05
C GLN A 101 -19.90 -0.13 12.32
N PHE A 102 -19.43 -1.02 11.45
CA PHE A 102 -20.22 -2.16 11.00
C PHE A 102 -20.62 -2.89 12.28
N GLN A 103 -21.90 -2.79 12.65
CA GLN A 103 -22.47 -3.57 13.73
C GLN A 103 -22.36 -5.04 13.31
N GLN A 104 -21.36 -5.74 13.85
CA GLN A 104 -21.23 -7.19 13.78
C GLN A 104 -21.89 -7.83 14.99
#